data_AF-A0A6J7VMS8-F1
#
_entry.id   AF-A0A6J7VMS8-F1
#
_cell.length_a   1.000
_cell.length_b   1.000
_cell.length_c   1.000
_cell.angle_alpha   90.00
_cell.angle_beta   90.00
_cell.angle_gamma   90.00
#
_symmetry.space_group_name_H-M   'P 1'
#
loop_
_entity.id
_entity.type
_entity.pdbx_description
1 polymer ?
#
loop_
_entity_poly.entity_id
_entity_poly.type
_entity_poly.pdbx_seq_one_letter_code
_entity_poly.pdbx_strand_id
1 'polypeptide(L)'
;MSRIIPLVLIFGVTIYALIDCARADESQIKNLPKWGWLLLIILLGPQAIAIGPIAYLIAGRNKPKGFKRPQRRILPPDDDPDFLRKL
;
A
#
# COMPACT_ATOMS: atom_id res chain seq x y z
N MET A 1 31.96 -6.87 7.17
CA MET A 1 30.72 -6.39 7.81
C MET A 1 29.61 -6.03 6.81
N SER A 2 29.91 -5.60 5.58
CA SER A 2 28.93 -5.22 4.54
C SER A 2 27.97 -6.34 4.08
N ARG A 3 28.33 -7.61 4.26
CA ARG A 3 27.49 -8.77 3.87
C ARG A 3 26.26 -8.97 4.77
N ILE A 4 26.26 -8.39 5.98
CA ILE A 4 25.17 -8.56 6.96
C ILE A 4 24.04 -7.56 6.68
N ILE A 5 24.38 -6.40 6.10
CA ILE A 5 23.44 -5.32 5.77
C ILE A 5 22.27 -5.80 4.89
N PRO A 6 22.48 -6.47 3.74
CA PRO A 6 21.36 -6.94 2.91
C PRO A 6 20.50 -7.99 3.62
N LEU A 7 21.11 -8.83 4.46
CA LEU A 7 20.42 -9.89 5.19
C LEU A 7 19.46 -9.30 6.24
N VAL A 8 19.93 -8.30 7.00
CA VAL A 8 19.10 -7.56 7.97
C VAL A 8 17.97 -6.83 7.25
N LEU A 9 18.24 -6.23 6.09
CA LEU A 9 17.23 -5.51 5.31
C LEU A 9 16.13 -6.45 4.79
N ILE A 10 16.50 -7.61 4.25
CA ILE A 10 15.55 -8.64 3.80
C ILE A 10 14.67 -9.12 4.95
N PHE A 11 15.27 -9.40 6.11
CA PHE A 11 14.52 -9.81 7.30
C PHE A 11 13.58 -8.70 7.79
N GLY A 12 14.06 -7.45 7.85
CA GLY A 12 13.26 -6.30 8.25
C GLY A 12 12.05 -6.08 7.33
N VAL A 13 12.25 -6.15 6.01
CA VAL A 13 11.16 -6.04 5.02
C VAL A 13 10.17 -7.20 5.14
N THR A 14 10.67 -8.42 5.39
CA THR A 14 9.82 -9.61 5.56
C THR A 14 8.94 -9.49 6.80
N ILE A 15 9.51 -9.13 7.95
CA ILE A 15 8.76 -8.92 9.19
C ILE A 15 7.76 -7.77 9.03
N TYR A 16 8.19 -6.66 8.43
CA TYR A 16 7.30 -5.53 8.16
C TYR A 16 6.09 -5.94 7.32
N ALA A 17 6.31 -6.64 6.20
CA ALA A 17 5.24 -7.10 5.33
C ALA A 17 4.33 -8.13 6.02
N LEU A 18 4.89 -8.98 6.88
CA LEU A 18 4.12 -9.94 7.69
C LEU A 18 3.18 -9.21 8.66
N ILE A 19 3.70 -8.21 9.39
CA ILE A 19 2.91 -7.41 10.33
C ILE A 19 1.85 -6.58 9.58
N ASP A 20 2.22 -5.98 8.44
CA ASP A 20 1.29 -5.23 7.58
C ASP A 20 0.16 -6.15 7.08
N CYS A 21 0.50 -7.35 6.60
CA CYS A 21 -0.47 -8.34 6.16
C CYS A 21 -1.34 -8.88 7.31
N ALA A 22 -0.77 -9.06 8.50
CA ALA A 22 -1.52 -9.51 9.67
C ALA A 22 -2.51 -8.43 10.14
N ARG A 23 -2.11 -7.16 10.09
CA ARG A 23 -2.95 -6.01 10.48
C ARG A 23 -3.96 -5.60 9.40
N ALA A 24 -3.70 -5.89 8.13
CA ALA A 24 -4.62 -5.59 7.05
C ALA A 24 -5.93 -6.37 7.19
N ASP A 25 -7.05 -5.65 7.08
CA ASP A 25 -8.39 -6.23 6.99
C ASP A 25 -8.60 -6.90 5.64
N GLU A 26 -9.44 -7.95 5.59
CA GLU A 26 -9.73 -8.70 4.36
C GLU A 26 -10.27 -7.82 3.23
N SER A 27 -10.98 -6.73 3.56
CA SER A 27 -11.48 -5.75 2.58
C SER A 27 -10.38 -4.97 1.85
N GLN A 28 -9.18 -4.94 2.41
CA GLN A 28 -8.01 -4.25 1.84
C GLN A 28 -7.11 -5.20 1.05
N ILE A 29 -7.31 -6.52 1.19
CA ILE A 29 -6.49 -7.55 0.57
C ILE A 29 -7.08 -7.92 -0.79
N LYS A 30 -6.25 -7.92 -1.84
CA LYS A 30 -6.65 -8.25 -3.22
C LYS A 30 -5.94 -9.50 -3.75
N ASN A 31 -6.54 -10.08 -4.79
CA ASN A 31 -6.05 -11.18 -5.64
C ASN A 31 -5.92 -12.55 -4.96
N LEU A 32 -5.54 -12.59 -3.68
CA LEU A 32 -5.40 -13.81 -2.89
C LEU A 32 -6.04 -13.60 -1.51
N PRO A 33 -6.62 -14.64 -0.89
CA PRO A 33 -7.08 -14.57 0.49
C PRO A 33 -5.91 -14.25 1.42
N LYS A 34 -6.19 -13.68 2.59
CA LYS A 34 -5.19 -13.28 3.59
C LYS A 34 -4.15 -14.38 3.86
N TRP A 35 -4.63 -15.62 3.99
CA TRP A 35 -3.79 -16.80 4.18
C TRP A 35 -2.83 -17.07 3.01
N GLY A 36 -3.25 -16.83 1.77
CA GLY A 36 -2.40 -17.01 0.59
C GLY A 36 -1.21 -16.05 0.59
N TRP A 37 -1.45 -14.77 0.91
CA TRP A 37 -0.37 -13.78 1.03
C TRP A 37 0.60 -14.07 2.19
N LEU A 38 0.07 -14.52 3.33
CA LEU A 38 0.86 -14.91 4.49
C LEU A 38 1.81 -16.09 4.16
N LEU A 39 1.27 -17.09 3.46
CA LEU A 39 2.03 -18.26 3.01
C LEU A 39 3.13 -17.85 2.00
N LEU A 40 2.81 -16.94 1.08
CA LEU A 40 3.75 -16.40 0.09
C LEU A 40 4.89 -15.60 0.76
N ILE A 41 4.59 -14.78 1.77
CA ILE A 41 5.59 -14.03 2.55
C ILE A 41 6.50 -14.97 3.35
N ILE A 42 5.94 -16.01 3.97
CA ILE A 42 6.71 -16.97 4.79
C ILE A 42 7.62 -17.85 3.92
N LEU A 43 7.09 -18.42 2.83
CA LEU A 43 7.85 -19.32 1.97
C LEU A 43 8.85 -18.59 1.08
N LEU A 44 8.47 -17.43 0.51
CA LEU A 44 9.30 -16.74 -0.49
C LEU A 44 9.99 -15.48 0.05
N GLY A 45 9.73 -15.05 1.28
CA GLY A 45 10.36 -13.85 1.86
C GLY A 45 11.86 -14.04 2.11
N PRO A 46 12.27 -14.94 3.02
CA PRO A 46 13.68 -15.13 3.35
C PRO A 46 14.45 -15.89 2.27
N GLN A 47 13.79 -16.83 1.59
CA GLN A 47 14.42 -17.75 0.65
C GLN A 47 14.61 -17.17 -0.75
N ALA A 48 13.74 -16.24 -1.17
CA ALA A 48 13.73 -15.70 -2.53
C ALA A 48 13.87 -14.17 -2.55
N ILE A 49 14.81 -13.61 -1.77
CA ILE A 49 15.17 -12.19 -1.82
C ILE A 49 13.94 -11.26 -1.66
N ALA A 50 13.10 -11.53 -0.68
CA ALA A 50 11.90 -10.74 -0.38
C ALA A 50 10.86 -10.63 -1.51
N ILE A 51 10.85 -11.54 -2.50
CA ILE A 51 9.83 -11.54 -3.57
C ILE A 51 8.41 -11.62 -3.00
N GLY A 52 8.18 -12.42 -1.96
CA GLY A 52 6.86 -12.52 -1.32
C GLY A 52 6.37 -11.21 -0.69
N PRO A 53 7.16 -10.59 0.22
CA PRO A 53 6.91 -9.26 0.73
C PRO A 53 6.68 -8.21 -0.36
N ILE A 54 7.53 -8.19 -1.40
CA ILE A 54 7.45 -7.21 -2.48
C ILE A 54 6.15 -7.38 -3.28
N ALA A 55 5.81 -8.62 -3.64
CA ALA A 55 4.56 -8.94 -4.33
C ALA A 55 3.34 -8.50 -3.51
N TYR A 56 3.36 -8.72 -2.18
CA TYR A 56 2.28 -8.29 -1.28
C TYR A 56 2.14 -6.76 -1.26
N LEU A 57 3.26 -6.04 -1.12
CA LEU A 57 3.25 -4.58 -1.04
C LEU A 57 2.76 -3.91 -2.34
N ILE A 58 2.99 -4.55 -3.49
CA ILE A 58 2.61 -4.05 -4.81
C ILE A 58 1.18 -4.45 -5.19
N ALA A 59 0.84 -5.73 -5.06
CA ALA A 59 -0.38 -6.31 -5.62
C ALA A 59 -1.38 -6.79 -4.56
N GLY A 60 -0.94 -6.97 -3.31
CA GLY A 60 -1.74 -7.54 -2.23
C GLY A 60 -2.62 -6.55 -1.49
N ARG A 61 -2.36 -5.24 -1.62
CA ARG A 61 -3.12 -4.19 -0.91
C ARG A 61 -3.73 -3.18 -1.85
N ASN A 62 -4.90 -2.66 -1.49
CA ASN A 62 -5.37 -1.41 -2.06
C ASN A 62 -4.34 -0.32 -1.75
N LYS A 63 -3.80 0.34 -2.79
CA LYS A 63 -3.06 1.58 -2.59
C LYS A 63 -3.98 2.51 -1.78
N PRO A 64 -3.48 3.18 -0.71
CA PRO A 64 -4.28 4.22 -0.06
C PRO A 64 -4.81 5.09 -1.19
N LYS A 65 -6.12 5.28 -1.28
CA LYS A 65 -6.73 6.18 -2.27
C LYS A 65 -5.96 7.49 -2.12
N GLY A 66 -4.99 7.72 -3.01
CA GLY A 66 -4.13 8.89 -2.93
C GLY A 66 -5.05 10.07 -2.82
N PHE A 67 -4.76 10.97 -1.88
CA PHE A 67 -5.56 12.14 -1.54
C PHE A 67 -6.26 12.61 -2.82
N LYS A 68 -7.54 12.26 -2.99
CA LYS A 68 -8.25 12.63 -4.21
C LYS A 68 -8.25 14.14 -4.14
N ARG A 69 -7.38 14.80 -4.92
CA ARG A 69 -7.39 16.26 -5.03
C ARG A 69 -8.86 16.60 -5.26
N PRO A 70 -9.46 17.46 -4.43
CA PRO A 70 -10.85 17.84 -4.63
C PRO A 70 -10.90 18.33 -6.08
N GLN A 71 -11.59 17.56 -6.91
CA GLN A 71 -11.80 17.91 -8.28
C GLN A 71 -12.56 19.22 -8.18
N ARG A 72 -11.92 20.34 -8.52
CA ARG A 72 -12.58 21.65 -8.56
C ARG A 72 -13.78 21.44 -9.46
N ARG A 73 -14.97 21.28 -8.85
CA ARG A 73 -16.21 21.36 -9.59
C ARG A 73 -16.19 22.76 -10.16
N ILE A 74 -16.20 22.86 -11.48
CA ILE A 74 -16.44 24.14 -12.14
C ILE A 74 -17.87 24.49 -11.72
N LEU A 75 -17.98 25.40 -10.77
CA LEU A 75 -19.24 25.90 -10.27
C LEU A 75 -19.71 26.94 -11.28
N PRO A 76 -20.99 26.93 -11.70
CA PRO A 76 -21.52 27.99 -12.55
C PRO A 76 -21.24 29.37 -11.90
N PRO A 77 -21.00 30.42 -12.69
CA PRO A 77 -20.67 31.75 -12.15
C PRO A 77 -21.70 32.28 -11.15
N ASP A 78 -22.98 31.96 -11.33
CA ASP A 78 -24.07 32.36 -10.42
C ASP A 78 -23.99 31.70 -9.04
N ASP A 79 -23.38 30.52 -8.94
CA ASP A 79 -23.26 29.75 -7.70
C ASP A 79 -21.91 29.98 -6.99
N ASP A 80 -20.96 30.73 -7.58
CA ASP A 80 -19.65 31.01 -7.01
C ASP A 80 -19.68 32.23 -6.06
N PRO A 81 -19.49 32.04 -4.74
CA PRO A 81 -19.51 33.14 -3.79
C PRO A 81 -18.39 34.16 -4.05
N ASP A 82 -17.26 33.77 -4.63
CA ASP A 82 -16.18 34.69 -4.96
C ASP A 82 -16.48 35.51 -6.22
N PHE A 83 -17.31 34.99 -7.13
CA PHE A 83 -17.85 35.75 -8.27
C PHE A 83 -18.87 36.80 -7.78
N LEU A 84 -19.83 36.38 -6.96
CA LEU A 84 -20.86 37.28 -6.41
C LEU A 84 -20.29 38.42 -5.57
N ARG A 85 -19.17 38.20 -4.88
CA ARG A 85 -18.48 39.23 -4.09
C ARG A 85 -17.78 40.31 -4.92
N LYS A 86 -17.55 40.05 -6.21
CA LYS A 86 -16.88 41.00 -7.12
C LYS A 86 -17.85 41.89 -7.91
N LEU A 87 -19.16 41.65 -7.79
CA LEU A 87 -20.22 42.47 -8.39
C LEU A 87 -20.57 43.65 -7.47
#